data_AF-A0A928MTI5-F1
#
_entry.id   AF-A0A928MTI5-F1
#
_cell.length_a   1.000
_cell.length_b   1.000
_cell.length_c   1.000
_cell.angle_alpha   90.00
_cell.angle_beta   90.00
_cell.angle_gamma   90.00
#
_symmetry.space_group_name_H-M   'P 1'
#
loop_
_entity.id
_entity.type
_entity.pdbx_description
1 polymer ?
#
loop_
_entity_poly.entity_id
_entity_poly.type
_entity_poly.pdbx_seq_one_letter_code
_entity_poly.pdbx_strand_id
1 'polypeptide(L)'
;MKLFAPAYYSRFACIADACRHSCCVGWEIDIDPATHARYQTMEDIRGSIVEEDPSHFRLGEDQRCPHLDERGLCRIILHHGEDALCEICREHPRFYHLTPQGMEVGLGMSCEEANRIILESDDFDEFLPIGKTEGETEKTEFDPLPYRAYLYSILKSENFTHRETLAYIAESFGISPTIHLDAAWQEALSRLEYLNQEHKALLSTYSSDTTTPDELAPTLTRALAYFAFRHLSPAVTPDEMLVGLGFAMMLERLLCSMITKNPNLDIFDAARILSEEIEYSEDNTEALKEMFWLS
;
A
#
# COMPACT_ATOMS: atom_id res chain seq x y z
N MET A 1 8.09 22.23 -3.54
CA MET A 1 6.67 22.22 -3.09
C MET A 1 6.52 21.93 -1.59
N LYS A 2 5.34 22.16 -0.98
CA LYS A 2 5.05 21.74 0.42
C LYS A 2 4.95 20.21 0.48
N LEU A 3 5.33 19.62 1.61
CA LEU A 3 5.21 18.19 1.87
C LEU A 3 4.21 17.96 3.01
N PHE A 4 3.24 17.08 2.79
CA PHE A 4 2.21 16.69 3.74
C PHE A 4 2.25 15.19 4.00
N ALA A 5 1.78 14.76 5.18
CA ALA A 5 1.61 13.36 5.51
C ALA A 5 0.41 13.18 6.46
N PRO A 6 -0.20 11.99 6.52
CA PRO A 6 -1.13 11.65 7.58
C PRO A 6 -0.49 11.88 8.97
N ALA A 7 -1.27 12.30 9.97
CA ALA A 7 -0.75 12.59 11.31
C ALA A 7 -0.01 11.39 11.93
N TYR A 8 -0.48 10.18 11.63
CA TYR A 8 0.15 8.94 12.06
C TYR A 8 1.53 8.65 11.44
N TYR A 9 1.88 9.30 10.32
CA TYR A 9 3.13 9.04 9.59
C TYR A 9 4.37 9.15 10.48
N SER A 10 4.39 10.15 11.36
CA SER A 10 5.53 10.41 12.26
C SER A 10 5.77 9.32 13.30
N ARG A 11 4.81 8.40 13.50
CA ARG A 11 4.94 7.27 14.42
C ARG A 11 5.72 6.10 13.84
N PHE A 12 5.93 6.09 12.53
CA PHE A 12 6.62 4.98 11.87
C PHE A 12 8.12 5.00 12.16
N ALA A 13 8.59 3.89 12.70
CA ALA A 13 10.00 3.53 12.78
C ALA A 13 10.12 2.04 12.45
N CYS A 14 11.14 1.66 11.68
CA CYS A 14 11.39 0.26 11.41
C CYS A 14 11.64 -0.50 12.72
N ILE A 15 10.91 -1.59 12.93
CA ILE A 15 11.04 -2.45 14.12
C ILE A 15 12.14 -3.51 13.99
N ALA A 16 12.90 -3.45 12.89
CA ALA A 16 14.12 -4.22 12.64
C ALA A 16 13.96 -5.73 12.90
N ASP A 17 14.70 -6.29 13.87
CA ASP A 17 14.72 -7.71 14.22
C ASP A 17 13.41 -8.22 14.85
N ALA A 18 12.53 -7.32 15.29
CA ALA A 18 11.18 -7.72 15.74
C ALA A 18 10.25 -8.03 14.57
N CYS A 19 10.64 -7.72 13.32
CA CYS A 19 9.79 -7.87 12.16
C CYS A 19 9.58 -9.35 11.78
N ARG A 20 8.33 -9.82 11.75
CA ARG A 20 8.01 -11.20 11.33
C ARG A 20 8.10 -11.38 9.82
N HIS A 21 7.76 -10.31 9.08
CA HIS A 21 7.71 -10.28 7.62
C HIS A 21 8.74 -9.28 7.08
N SER A 22 9.98 -9.74 6.95
CA SER A 22 11.09 -8.88 6.57
C SER A 22 10.99 -8.44 5.10
N CYS A 23 10.98 -7.13 4.87
CA CYS A 23 11.11 -6.53 3.54
C CYS A 23 12.48 -6.77 2.90
N CYS A 24 13.35 -7.60 3.47
CA CYS A 24 14.62 -8.03 2.88
C CYS A 24 14.53 -9.46 2.35
N VAL A 25 13.33 -9.98 2.10
CA VAL A 25 13.07 -11.35 1.64
C VAL A 25 12.01 -11.33 0.55
N GLY A 26 12.22 -12.08 -0.53
CA GLY A 26 11.17 -12.41 -1.51
C GLY A 26 10.94 -11.40 -2.63
N TRP A 27 11.73 -10.34 -2.74
CA TRP A 27 11.69 -9.40 -3.86
C TRP A 27 13.08 -8.85 -4.18
N GLU A 28 13.26 -8.46 -5.44
CA GLU A 28 14.51 -7.88 -5.94
C GLU A 28 14.68 -6.45 -5.44
N ILE A 29 15.90 -6.14 -4.97
CA ILE A 29 16.24 -4.82 -4.43
C ILE A 29 17.17 -4.14 -5.42
N ASP A 30 16.60 -3.26 -6.23
CA ASP A 30 17.38 -2.41 -7.13
C ASP A 30 18.22 -1.40 -6.35
N ILE A 31 19.36 -1.07 -6.94
CA ILE A 31 20.35 -0.16 -6.40
C ILE A 31 20.40 1.04 -7.34
N ASP A 32 19.97 2.20 -6.81
CA ASP A 32 20.02 3.45 -7.55
C ASP A 32 21.47 3.79 -8.00
N PRO A 33 21.67 4.45 -9.14
CA PRO A 33 23.01 4.68 -9.71
C PRO A 33 23.98 5.40 -8.76
N ALA A 34 23.49 6.30 -7.91
CA ALA A 34 24.32 7.03 -6.96
C ALA A 34 24.81 6.11 -5.84
N THR A 35 23.93 5.28 -5.29
CA THR A 35 24.28 4.28 -4.28
C THR A 35 25.15 3.18 -4.86
N HIS A 36 24.89 2.74 -6.10
CA HIS A 36 25.74 1.77 -6.80
C HIS A 36 27.19 2.26 -6.87
N ALA A 37 27.41 3.49 -7.34
CA ALA A 37 28.74 4.09 -7.42
C ALA A 37 29.45 4.12 -6.06
N ARG A 38 28.71 4.34 -4.96
CA ARG A 38 29.24 4.24 -3.60
C ARG A 38 29.59 2.80 -3.24
N TYR A 39 28.68 1.85 -3.44
CA TYR A 39 28.89 0.44 -3.11
C TYR A 39 30.04 -0.20 -3.89
N GLN A 40 30.36 0.27 -5.09
CA GLN A 40 31.54 -0.18 -5.85
C GLN A 40 32.87 0.03 -5.11
N THR A 41 32.90 0.93 -4.12
CA THR A 41 34.06 1.21 -3.26
C THR A 41 34.05 0.47 -1.92
N MET A 42 33.00 -0.30 -1.64
CA MET A 42 32.77 -1.02 -0.38
C MET A 42 32.93 -2.53 -0.61
N GLU A 43 34.09 -3.09 -0.23
CA GLU A 43 34.41 -4.51 -0.49
C GLU A 43 33.39 -5.49 0.11
N ASP A 44 32.79 -5.15 1.25
CA ASP A 44 31.79 -5.96 1.95
C ASP A 44 30.40 -5.95 1.28
N ILE A 45 30.15 -5.01 0.37
CA ILE A 45 28.87 -4.88 -0.37
C ILE A 45 29.05 -5.23 -1.85
N ARG A 46 30.09 -4.74 -2.50
CA ARG A 46 30.32 -4.89 -3.95
C ARG A 46 30.13 -6.32 -4.46
N GLY A 47 30.59 -7.32 -3.70
CA GLY A 47 30.52 -8.73 -4.11
C GLY A 47 29.10 -9.29 -4.22
N SER A 48 28.12 -8.66 -3.57
CA SER A 48 26.73 -9.08 -3.58
C SER A 48 25.91 -8.50 -4.74
N ILE A 49 26.48 -7.60 -5.53
CA ILE A 49 25.77 -6.89 -6.60
C ILE A 49 25.75 -7.73 -7.90
N VAL A 50 24.63 -7.65 -8.61
CA VAL A 50 24.46 -8.09 -10.00
C VAL A 50 24.46 -6.86 -10.89
N GLU A 51 25.35 -6.85 -11.89
CA GLU A 51 25.57 -5.72 -12.81
C GLU A 51 24.62 -5.83 -14.02
N GLU A 52 23.32 -5.67 -13.75
CA GLU A 52 22.26 -5.58 -14.76
C GLU A 52 21.67 -4.17 -14.79
N ASP A 53 20.66 -3.93 -15.64
CA ASP A 53 19.96 -2.63 -15.76
C ASP A 53 18.49 -2.80 -15.39
N PRO A 54 18.08 -2.42 -14.15
CA PRO A 54 18.88 -1.84 -13.09
C PRO A 54 19.78 -2.86 -12.36
N SER A 55 20.83 -2.36 -11.69
CA SER A 55 21.70 -3.20 -10.86
C SER A 55 21.01 -3.53 -9.54
N HIS A 56 21.13 -4.77 -9.07
CA HIS A 56 20.39 -5.24 -7.89
C HIS A 56 21.25 -6.13 -6.99
N PHE A 57 20.78 -6.42 -5.78
CA PHE A 57 21.42 -7.41 -4.91
C PHE A 57 21.10 -8.84 -5.33
N ARG A 58 22.15 -9.68 -5.43
CA ARG A 58 22.01 -11.13 -5.59
C ARG A 58 21.43 -11.74 -4.33
N LEU A 59 20.17 -12.15 -4.38
CA LEU A 59 19.51 -12.84 -3.27
C LEU A 59 20.09 -14.25 -3.06
N GLY A 60 20.01 -14.74 -1.82
CA GLY A 60 20.35 -16.11 -1.46
C GLY A 60 19.35 -17.14 -1.99
N GLU A 61 19.63 -18.44 -1.77
CA GLU A 61 18.74 -19.53 -2.20
C GLU A 61 17.33 -19.43 -1.58
N ASP A 62 17.22 -18.86 -0.39
CA ASP A 62 15.98 -18.60 0.34
C ASP A 62 15.38 -17.22 0.04
N GLN A 63 15.80 -16.58 -1.07
CA GLN A 63 15.36 -15.25 -1.50
C GLN A 63 15.67 -14.15 -0.48
N ARG A 64 16.62 -14.36 0.44
CA ARG A 64 17.03 -13.35 1.42
C ARG A 64 18.09 -12.42 0.85
N CYS A 65 17.99 -11.15 1.23
CA CYS A 65 19.03 -10.16 1.00
C CYS A 65 20.36 -10.62 1.65
N PRO A 66 21.49 -10.54 0.93
CA PRO A 66 22.79 -10.97 1.44
C PRO A 66 23.30 -10.12 2.63
N HIS A 67 22.69 -8.96 2.84
CA HIS A 67 23.02 -8.06 3.95
C HIS A 67 22.12 -8.24 5.17
N LEU A 68 21.14 -9.14 5.13
CA LEU A 68 20.31 -9.48 6.29
C LEU A 68 21.06 -10.49 7.18
N ASP A 69 21.34 -10.13 8.44
CA ASP A 69 21.98 -11.03 9.39
C ASP A 69 21.02 -12.11 9.92
N GLU A 70 21.55 -13.06 10.70
CA GLU A 70 20.77 -14.18 11.26
C GLU A 70 19.69 -13.72 12.26
N ARG A 71 19.81 -12.50 12.80
CA ARG A 71 18.82 -11.88 13.69
C ARG A 71 17.81 -11.02 12.93
N GLY A 72 17.91 -10.89 11.60
CA GLY A 72 17.04 -10.03 10.82
C GLY A 72 17.47 -8.56 10.77
N LEU A 73 18.72 -8.24 11.13
CA LEU A 73 19.25 -6.88 11.07
C LEU A 73 20.04 -6.64 9.78
N CYS A 74 19.88 -5.45 9.19
CA CYS A 74 20.60 -5.05 7.99
C CYS A 74 22.04 -4.63 8.30
N ARG A 75 23.02 -5.39 7.78
CA ARG A 75 24.46 -5.12 7.96
C ARG A 75 24.90 -3.79 7.37
N ILE A 76 24.24 -3.29 6.33
CA ILE A 76 24.54 -1.97 5.75
C ILE A 76 24.26 -0.88 6.79
N ILE A 77 23.10 -0.94 7.45
CA ILE A 77 22.77 -0.01 8.53
C ILE A 77 23.76 -0.17 9.69
N LEU A 78 24.02 -1.41 10.13
CA LEU A 78 24.87 -1.67 11.29
C LEU A 78 26.32 -1.18 11.11
N HIS A 79 26.87 -1.27 9.90
CA HIS A 79 28.28 -0.95 9.65
C HIS A 79 28.49 0.45 9.04
N HIS A 80 27.55 0.92 8.22
CA HIS A 80 27.71 2.13 7.40
C HIS A 80 26.65 3.21 7.69
N GLY A 81 25.65 2.92 8.53
CA GLY A 81 24.56 3.83 8.89
C GLY A 81 23.38 3.82 7.91
N GLU A 82 22.25 4.39 8.29
CA GLU A 82 21.02 4.42 7.47
C GLU A 82 21.20 5.21 6.16
N ASP A 83 22.05 6.24 6.17
CA ASP A 83 22.41 7.01 4.97
C ASP A 83 23.11 6.13 3.92
N ALA A 84 23.63 4.96 4.31
CA ALA A 84 24.27 4.00 3.44
C ALA A 84 23.29 3.17 2.59
N LEU A 85 22.00 3.15 2.91
CA LEU A 85 20.99 2.42 2.14
C LEU A 85 20.85 2.95 0.70
N CYS A 86 20.41 2.09 -0.22
CA CYS A 86 19.90 2.53 -1.53
C CYS A 86 18.50 3.14 -1.37
N GLU A 87 18.04 3.85 -2.40
CA GLU A 87 16.75 4.54 -2.40
C GLU A 87 15.60 3.61 -2.01
N ILE A 88 15.47 2.45 -2.67
CA ILE A 88 14.41 1.48 -2.38
C ILE A 88 14.39 1.07 -0.89
N CYS A 89 15.54 0.72 -0.31
CA CYS A 89 15.61 0.34 1.11
C CYS A 89 15.33 1.51 2.07
N ARG A 90 15.71 2.73 1.70
CA ARG A 90 15.50 3.93 2.52
C ARG A 90 14.04 4.37 2.51
N GLU A 91 13.44 4.32 1.34
CA GLU A 91 12.10 4.83 1.11
C GLU A 91 11.05 3.85 1.58
N HIS A 92 11.22 2.54 1.38
CA HIS A 92 10.23 1.54 1.78
C HIS A 92 9.80 1.70 3.27
N PRO A 93 8.49 1.68 3.58
CA PRO A 93 7.34 1.43 2.71
C PRO A 93 6.70 2.73 2.16
N ARG A 94 7.42 3.83 2.09
CA ARG A 94 6.85 5.13 1.72
C ARG A 94 6.42 5.16 0.25
N PHE A 95 5.35 5.91 0.01
CA PHE A 95 4.93 6.30 -1.32
C PHE A 95 4.64 7.79 -1.38
N TYR A 96 4.64 8.33 -2.59
CA TYR A 96 4.49 9.76 -2.84
C TYR A 96 3.39 10.02 -3.86
N HIS A 97 2.56 11.03 -3.59
CA HIS A 97 1.57 11.54 -4.53
C HIS A 97 1.79 13.02 -4.75
N LEU A 98 1.88 13.42 -6.02
CA LEU A 98 1.80 14.83 -6.37
C LEU A 98 0.35 15.26 -6.37
N THR A 99 0.08 16.43 -5.77
CA THR A 99 -1.25 17.02 -5.68
C THR A 99 -1.17 18.51 -6.01
N PRO A 100 -2.30 19.17 -6.31
CA PRO A 100 -2.33 20.63 -6.51
C PRO A 100 -1.80 21.43 -5.31
N GLN A 101 -1.85 20.87 -4.10
CA GLN A 101 -1.45 21.55 -2.87
C GLN A 101 0.02 21.33 -2.48
N GLY A 102 0.67 20.32 -3.07
CA GLY A 102 2.02 19.89 -2.72
C GLY A 102 2.24 18.40 -2.99
N MET A 103 3.27 17.84 -2.36
CA MET A 103 3.49 16.41 -2.33
C MET A 103 2.90 15.84 -1.05
N GLU A 104 2.20 14.72 -1.14
CA GLU A 104 1.78 13.92 0.00
C GLU A 104 2.64 12.66 0.08
N VAL A 105 3.10 12.30 1.29
CA VAL A 105 3.80 11.05 1.56
C VAL A 105 2.94 10.15 2.44
N GLY A 106 2.89 8.87 2.09
CA GLY A 106 2.21 7.82 2.86
C GLY A 106 3.13 6.66 3.21
N LEU A 107 2.55 5.65 3.86
CA LEU A 107 3.20 4.38 4.19
C LEU A 107 2.37 3.25 3.60
N GLY A 108 2.99 2.28 2.91
CA GLY A 108 2.31 1.11 2.36
C GLY A 108 2.09 0.00 3.38
N MET A 109 0.99 -0.75 3.23
CA MET A 109 0.61 -1.83 4.16
C MET A 109 1.41 -3.12 3.99
N SER A 110 2.29 -3.23 2.99
CA SER A 110 3.22 -4.36 2.84
C SER A 110 4.24 -4.46 3.98
N CYS A 111 4.54 -3.35 4.66
CA CYS A 111 5.33 -3.36 5.89
C CYS A 111 4.41 -3.59 7.11
N GLU A 112 4.70 -4.60 7.92
CA GLU A 112 3.82 -4.96 9.05
C GLU A 112 3.65 -3.85 10.10
N GLU A 113 4.71 -3.06 10.37
CA GLU A 113 4.60 -1.96 11.33
C GLU A 113 3.82 -0.78 10.75
N ALA A 114 4.03 -0.45 9.48
CA ALA A 114 3.23 0.57 8.81
C ALA A 114 1.74 0.17 8.79
N ASN A 115 1.46 -1.08 8.45
CA ASN A 115 0.13 -1.67 8.46
C ASN A 115 -0.52 -1.56 9.83
N ARG A 116 0.19 -1.97 10.91
CA ARG A 116 -0.28 -1.81 12.28
C ARG A 116 -0.64 -0.35 12.59
N ILE A 117 0.26 0.58 12.29
CA ILE A 117 0.03 2.01 12.52
C ILE A 117 -1.22 2.48 11.76
N ILE A 118 -1.34 2.18 10.46
CA ILE A 118 -2.46 2.59 9.62
C ILE A 118 -3.79 2.05 10.19
N LEU A 119 -3.84 0.75 10.46
CA LEU A 119 -5.04 0.04 10.90
C LEU A 119 -5.41 0.28 12.37
N GLU A 120 -4.59 1.00 13.14
CA GLU A 120 -4.86 1.40 14.53
C GLU A 120 -5.01 2.92 14.71
N SER A 121 -4.93 3.71 13.64
CA SER A 121 -4.93 5.18 13.70
C SER A 121 -6.30 5.79 13.45
N ASP A 122 -6.92 6.36 14.48
CA ASP A 122 -8.21 7.07 14.37
C ASP A 122 -8.10 8.49 13.80
N ASP A 123 -6.88 9.03 13.68
CA ASP A 123 -6.53 10.31 13.06
C ASP A 123 -6.19 10.18 11.56
N PHE A 124 -6.78 9.18 10.89
CA PHE A 124 -6.54 8.90 9.46
C PHE A 124 -6.93 10.04 8.51
N ASP A 125 -7.78 10.97 8.97
CA ASP A 125 -8.24 12.12 8.18
C ASP A 125 -7.41 13.39 8.38
N GLU A 126 -6.45 13.38 9.29
CA GLU A 126 -5.60 14.53 9.59
C GLU A 126 -4.31 14.48 8.76
N PHE A 127 -4.10 15.51 7.92
CA PHE A 127 -2.89 15.67 7.11
C PHE A 127 -2.10 16.89 7.57
N LEU A 128 -0.85 16.66 7.95
CA LEU A 128 0.03 17.66 8.54
C LEU A 128 1.15 18.06 7.57
N PRO A 129 1.51 19.36 7.50
CA PRO A 129 2.71 19.77 6.79
C PRO A 129 3.96 19.28 7.55
N ILE A 130 4.78 18.47 6.89
CA ILE A 130 6.00 17.90 7.48
C ILE A 130 7.29 18.52 6.91
N GLY A 131 7.17 19.44 5.95
CA GLY A 131 8.31 20.16 5.41
C GLY A 131 8.10 20.69 4.00
N LYS A 132 9.19 20.79 3.26
CA LYS A 132 9.23 21.16 1.84
C LYS A 132 10.20 20.22 1.13
N THR A 133 9.86 19.89 -0.11
CA THR A 133 10.75 19.15 -1.03
C THR A 133 11.02 19.98 -2.28
N GLU A 134 12.07 19.64 -3.02
CA GLU A 134 12.35 20.21 -4.34
C GLU A 134 11.29 19.79 -5.37
N GLY A 135 11.14 20.55 -6.45
CA GLY A 135 10.13 20.30 -7.49
C GLY A 135 8.92 21.24 -7.45
N GLU A 136 8.23 21.27 -8.58
CA GLU A 136 7.04 22.09 -8.83
C GLU A 136 5.76 21.27 -8.58
N THR A 137 4.70 21.92 -8.11
CA THR A 137 3.37 21.30 -8.03
C THR A 137 2.83 21.11 -9.43
N GLU A 138 2.19 19.97 -9.68
CA GLU A 138 1.51 19.72 -10.94
C GLU A 138 0.34 20.71 -11.10
N LYS A 139 0.23 21.32 -12.28
CA LYS A 139 -0.89 22.20 -12.61
C LYS A 139 -1.99 21.35 -13.24
N THR A 140 -2.74 20.64 -12.42
CA THR A 140 -3.94 19.93 -12.86
C THR A 140 -5.15 20.87 -12.74
N GLU A 141 -6.16 20.68 -13.59
CA GLU A 141 -7.44 21.40 -13.46
C GLU A 141 -8.34 20.79 -12.37
N PHE A 142 -8.03 19.55 -11.96
CA PHE A 142 -8.81 18.78 -10.99
C PHE A 142 -8.03 18.58 -9.68
N ASP A 143 -8.71 18.81 -8.56
CA ASP A 143 -8.19 18.56 -7.21
C ASP A 143 -9.03 17.45 -6.54
N PRO A 144 -8.47 16.26 -6.28
CA PRO A 144 -9.19 15.17 -5.60
C PRO A 144 -9.33 15.40 -4.09
N LEU A 145 -8.58 16.32 -3.48
CA LEU A 145 -8.50 16.46 -2.03
C LEU A 145 -9.82 16.86 -1.35
N PRO A 146 -10.66 17.76 -1.91
CA PRO A 146 -11.99 18.03 -1.35
C PRO A 146 -12.90 16.80 -1.32
N TYR A 147 -12.79 15.92 -2.32
CA TYR A 147 -13.57 14.68 -2.39
C TYR A 147 -13.09 13.66 -1.36
N ARG A 148 -11.77 13.54 -1.17
CA ARG A 148 -11.20 12.72 -0.10
C ARG A 148 -11.61 13.23 1.29
N ALA A 149 -11.60 14.54 1.51
CA ALA A 149 -12.06 15.13 2.75
C ALA A 149 -13.55 14.85 3.01
N TYR A 150 -14.39 14.91 1.97
CA TYR A 150 -15.79 14.53 2.07
C TYR A 150 -15.95 13.04 2.39
N LEU A 151 -15.23 12.16 1.70
CA LEU A 151 -15.19 10.72 2.01
C LEU A 151 -14.83 10.46 3.49
N TYR A 152 -13.78 11.11 4.00
CA TYR A 152 -13.38 10.96 5.41
C TYR A 152 -14.43 11.45 6.39
N SER A 153 -15.18 12.50 6.04
CA SER A 153 -16.32 12.94 6.86
C SER A 153 -17.43 11.89 6.95
N ILE A 154 -17.63 11.11 5.89
CA ILE A 154 -18.57 9.97 5.88
C ILE A 154 -18.02 8.83 6.74
N LEU A 155 -16.75 8.47 6.56
CA LEU A 155 -16.10 7.38 7.31
C LEU A 155 -16.08 7.62 8.82
N LYS A 156 -16.04 8.88 9.24
CA LYS A 156 -16.10 9.28 10.66
C LYS A 156 -17.50 9.35 11.25
N SER A 157 -18.54 9.22 10.42
CA SER A 157 -19.92 9.31 10.89
C SER A 157 -20.30 8.05 11.69
N GLU A 158 -20.66 8.23 12.95
CA GLU A 158 -21.18 7.15 13.81
C GLU A 158 -22.67 6.84 13.55
N ASN A 159 -23.31 7.51 12.58
CA ASN A 159 -24.74 7.37 12.30
C ASN A 159 -25.10 6.12 11.50
N PHE A 160 -24.10 5.44 10.93
CA PHE A 160 -24.29 4.34 9.99
C PHE A 160 -23.45 3.14 10.41
N THR A 161 -23.98 1.95 10.16
CA THR A 161 -23.15 0.73 10.13
C THR A 161 -22.13 0.82 9.00
N HIS A 162 -21.04 0.04 9.07
CA HIS A 162 -20.03 0.03 8.01
C HIS A 162 -20.62 -0.27 6.62
N ARG A 163 -21.59 -1.18 6.55
CA ARG A 163 -22.27 -1.52 5.29
C ARG A 163 -23.11 -0.35 4.76
N GLU A 164 -23.82 0.36 5.62
CA GLU A 164 -24.58 1.56 5.24
C GLU A 164 -23.63 2.69 4.80
N THR A 165 -22.50 2.86 5.47
CA THR A 165 -21.43 3.78 5.06
C THR A 165 -20.93 3.49 3.66
N LEU A 166 -20.61 2.24 3.34
CA LEU A 166 -20.18 1.85 1.98
C LEU A 166 -21.26 2.12 0.93
N ALA A 167 -22.52 1.81 1.24
CA ALA A 167 -23.65 2.07 0.32
C ALA A 167 -23.84 3.57 0.09
N TYR A 168 -23.72 4.38 1.14
CA TYR A 168 -23.83 5.83 1.07
C TYR A 168 -22.68 6.47 0.27
N ILE A 169 -21.44 5.96 0.42
CA ILE A 169 -20.30 6.39 -0.39
C ILE A 169 -20.57 6.07 -1.86
N ALA A 170 -20.99 4.84 -2.17
CA ALA A 170 -21.26 4.46 -3.54
C ALA A 170 -22.34 5.35 -4.19
N GLU A 171 -23.46 5.57 -3.49
CA GLU A 171 -24.53 6.47 -3.94
C GLU A 171 -24.03 7.91 -4.13
N SER A 172 -23.27 8.45 -3.17
CA SER A 172 -22.76 9.82 -3.20
C SER A 172 -21.81 10.10 -4.36
N PHE A 173 -21.03 9.09 -4.76
CA PHE A 173 -20.05 9.20 -5.84
C PHE A 173 -20.54 8.61 -7.17
N GLY A 174 -21.78 8.11 -7.23
CA GLY A 174 -22.32 7.46 -8.43
C GLY A 174 -21.59 6.17 -8.81
N ILE A 175 -20.96 5.51 -7.84
CA ILE A 175 -20.31 4.21 -8.00
C ILE A 175 -21.38 3.14 -7.78
N SER A 176 -21.35 2.04 -8.53
CA SER A 176 -22.27 0.94 -8.30
C SER A 176 -22.17 0.47 -6.83
N PRO A 177 -23.28 0.50 -6.05
CA PRO A 177 -23.31 0.19 -4.60
C PRO A 177 -22.89 -1.24 -4.28
N THR A 178 -22.91 -2.05 -5.32
CA THR A 178 -22.27 -3.33 -5.35
C THR A 178 -21.16 -3.23 -6.38
N ILE A 179 -19.93 -3.15 -5.90
CA ILE A 179 -18.81 -3.79 -6.58
C ILE A 179 -19.13 -5.29 -6.49
N HIS A 180 -20.10 -5.75 -7.28
CA HIS A 180 -20.35 -7.16 -7.48
C HIS A 180 -19.13 -7.63 -8.24
N LEU A 181 -18.11 -8.00 -7.49
CA LEU A 181 -17.03 -8.82 -7.97
C LEU A 181 -17.64 -10.17 -8.36
N ASP A 182 -18.26 -10.18 -9.53
CA ASP A 182 -19.00 -11.27 -10.13
C ASP A 182 -18.02 -12.30 -10.71
N ALA A 183 -18.50 -13.18 -11.59
CA ALA A 183 -17.64 -14.16 -12.22
C ALA A 183 -16.45 -13.52 -12.97
N ALA A 184 -16.60 -12.31 -13.51
CA ALA A 184 -15.53 -11.62 -14.24
C ALA A 184 -14.40 -11.19 -13.30
N TRP A 185 -14.75 -10.70 -12.11
CA TRP A 185 -13.74 -10.31 -11.11
C TRP A 185 -13.04 -11.50 -10.48
N GLN A 186 -13.75 -12.60 -10.23
CA GLN A 186 -13.12 -13.86 -9.82
C GLN A 186 -12.14 -14.37 -10.87
N GLU A 187 -12.52 -14.28 -12.15
CA GLU A 187 -11.65 -14.61 -13.26
C GLU A 187 -10.43 -13.68 -13.32
N ALA A 188 -10.60 -12.37 -13.15
CA ALA A 188 -9.51 -11.41 -13.13
C ALA A 188 -8.53 -11.68 -11.98
N LEU A 189 -9.03 -11.84 -10.74
CA LEU A 189 -8.23 -12.22 -9.57
C LEU A 189 -7.46 -13.52 -9.83
N SER A 190 -8.06 -14.52 -10.49
CA SER A 190 -7.39 -15.79 -10.79
C SER A 190 -6.23 -15.68 -11.78
N ARG A 191 -6.19 -14.61 -12.58
CA ARG A 191 -5.20 -14.37 -13.64
C ARG A 191 -4.06 -13.45 -13.21
N LEU A 192 -4.17 -12.79 -12.06
CA LEU A 192 -3.10 -11.97 -11.51
C LEU A 192 -1.82 -12.80 -11.31
N GLU A 193 -0.70 -12.09 -11.34
CA GLU A 193 0.59 -12.64 -10.94
C GLU A 193 0.66 -12.67 -9.42
N TYR A 194 1.12 -13.78 -8.85
CA TYR A 194 1.20 -13.95 -7.40
C TYR A 194 2.60 -14.33 -6.96
N LEU A 195 3.05 -13.79 -5.84
CA LEU A 195 4.33 -14.17 -5.24
C LEU A 195 4.36 -15.65 -4.85
N ASN A 196 3.22 -16.20 -4.42
CA ASN A 196 3.08 -17.62 -4.14
C ASN A 196 1.63 -18.14 -4.25
N GLN A 197 1.49 -19.47 -4.26
CA GLN A 197 0.18 -20.13 -4.41
C GLN A 197 -0.72 -20.02 -3.17
N GLU A 198 -0.14 -19.83 -1.98
CA GLU A 198 -0.92 -19.68 -0.74
C GLU A 198 -1.65 -18.33 -0.72
N HIS A 199 -0.96 -17.26 -1.11
CA HIS A 199 -1.54 -15.93 -1.28
C HIS A 199 -2.62 -15.93 -2.36
N LYS A 200 -2.34 -16.57 -3.51
CA LYS A 200 -3.34 -16.78 -4.56
C LYS A 200 -4.60 -17.45 -4.02
N ALA A 201 -4.45 -18.52 -3.24
CA ALA A 201 -5.58 -19.23 -2.65
C ALA A 201 -6.39 -18.32 -1.72
N LEU A 202 -5.74 -17.50 -0.88
CA LEU A 202 -6.42 -16.56 0.01
C LEU A 202 -7.24 -15.54 -0.77
N LEU A 203 -6.65 -14.87 -1.76
CA LEU A 203 -7.32 -13.83 -2.56
C LEU A 203 -8.42 -14.41 -3.47
N SER A 204 -8.28 -15.67 -3.88
CA SER A 204 -9.30 -16.39 -4.66
C SER A 204 -10.51 -16.86 -3.83
N THR A 205 -10.47 -16.77 -2.50
CA THR A 205 -11.62 -17.16 -1.63
C THR A 205 -12.71 -16.08 -1.52
N TYR A 206 -12.62 -15.02 -2.31
CA TYR A 206 -13.52 -13.87 -2.24
C TYR A 206 -15.02 -14.22 -2.35
N SER A 207 -15.87 -13.48 -1.63
CA SER A 207 -17.33 -13.54 -1.74
C SER A 207 -17.96 -12.15 -1.68
N SER A 208 -18.84 -11.85 -2.66
CA SER A 208 -19.60 -10.60 -2.72
C SER A 208 -20.71 -10.50 -1.66
N ASP A 209 -21.04 -11.61 -1.00
CA ASP A 209 -22.04 -11.67 0.07
C ASP A 209 -21.37 -11.70 1.46
N THR A 210 -20.35 -10.87 1.64
CA THR A 210 -19.65 -10.79 2.93
C THR A 210 -20.39 -9.83 3.87
N THR A 211 -21.00 -10.37 4.92
CA THR A 211 -21.40 -9.59 6.10
C THR A 211 -20.14 -9.07 6.78
N THR A 212 -20.08 -7.76 7.02
CA THR A 212 -19.00 -7.17 7.81
C THR A 212 -19.26 -7.44 9.28
N PRO A 213 -18.38 -8.18 9.99
CA PRO A 213 -18.47 -8.32 11.43
C PRO A 213 -18.27 -6.97 12.12
N ASP A 214 -19.10 -6.66 13.11
CA ASP A 214 -19.06 -5.37 13.82
C ASP A 214 -17.68 -5.10 14.45
N GLU A 215 -17.00 -6.15 14.92
CA GLU A 215 -15.65 -6.05 15.52
C GLU A 215 -14.58 -5.63 14.51
N LEU A 216 -14.78 -5.90 13.22
CA LEU A 216 -13.84 -5.52 12.16
C LEU A 216 -14.14 -4.14 11.57
N ALA A 217 -15.34 -3.60 11.79
CA ALA A 217 -15.79 -2.36 11.16
C ALA A 217 -14.84 -1.16 11.37
N PRO A 218 -14.29 -0.89 12.58
CA PRO A 218 -13.35 0.20 12.78
C PRO A 218 -12.05 0.02 11.97
N THR A 219 -11.50 -1.20 11.97
CA THR A 219 -10.27 -1.51 11.23
C THR A 219 -10.47 -1.43 9.73
N LEU A 220 -11.59 -1.93 9.24
CA LEU A 220 -12.00 -1.85 7.84
C LEU A 220 -12.27 -0.41 7.39
N THR A 221 -12.81 0.43 8.27
CA THR A 221 -12.96 1.88 8.01
C THR A 221 -11.60 2.55 7.81
N ARG A 222 -10.63 2.25 8.67
CA ARG A 222 -9.25 2.76 8.53
C ARG A 222 -8.55 2.21 7.28
N ALA A 223 -8.78 0.95 6.94
CA ALA A 223 -8.30 0.36 5.69
C ALA A 223 -8.87 1.10 4.46
N LEU A 224 -10.18 1.38 4.44
CA LEU A 224 -10.79 2.16 3.34
C LEU A 224 -10.22 3.57 3.25
N ALA A 225 -10.02 4.24 4.39
CA ALA A 225 -9.42 5.57 4.42
C ALA A 225 -8.00 5.56 3.81
N TYR A 226 -7.21 4.54 4.14
CA TYR A 226 -5.89 4.29 3.56
C TYR A 226 -5.97 4.00 2.06
N PHE A 227 -6.83 3.08 1.60
CA PHE A 227 -6.92 2.76 0.18
C PHE A 227 -7.38 3.97 -0.64
N ALA A 228 -8.28 4.78 -0.10
CA ALA A 228 -8.65 6.05 -0.72
C ALA A 228 -7.46 7.01 -0.77
N PHE A 229 -6.68 7.15 0.31
CA PHE A 229 -5.44 7.93 0.25
C PHE A 229 -4.50 7.43 -0.87
N ARG A 230 -4.28 6.13 -0.94
CA ARG A 230 -3.36 5.49 -1.88
C ARG A 230 -3.79 5.58 -3.35
N HIS A 231 -5.08 5.43 -3.63
CA HIS A 231 -5.58 5.22 -5.00
C HIS A 231 -6.47 6.33 -5.55
N LEU A 232 -7.11 7.12 -4.70
CA LEU A 232 -7.94 8.27 -5.12
C LEU A 232 -7.09 9.56 -5.22
N SER A 233 -6.20 9.79 -4.27
CA SER A 233 -5.41 11.04 -4.20
C SER A 233 -4.50 11.37 -5.39
N PRO A 234 -3.93 10.39 -6.13
CA PRO A 234 -3.13 10.72 -7.32
C PRO A 234 -3.98 11.09 -8.56
N ALA A 235 -5.31 11.05 -8.49
CA ALA A 235 -6.17 11.31 -9.65
C ALA A 235 -6.03 12.74 -10.17
N VAL A 236 -5.85 12.88 -11.49
CA VAL A 236 -5.77 14.16 -12.19
C VAL A 236 -7.03 14.46 -13.01
N THR A 237 -7.98 13.52 -13.06
CA THR A 237 -9.31 13.70 -13.65
C THR A 237 -10.42 13.15 -12.72
N PRO A 238 -11.68 13.61 -12.89
CA PRO A 238 -12.81 13.03 -12.17
C PRO A 238 -12.97 11.52 -12.38
N ASP A 239 -12.74 11.04 -13.60
CA ASP A 239 -12.92 9.62 -13.93
C ASP A 239 -11.85 8.75 -13.22
N GLU A 240 -10.58 9.19 -13.24
CA GLU A 240 -9.51 8.54 -12.46
C GLU A 240 -9.82 8.52 -10.97
N MET A 241 -10.39 9.59 -10.41
CA MET A 241 -10.79 9.65 -9.01
C MET A 241 -11.86 8.60 -8.70
N LEU A 242 -12.86 8.45 -9.57
CA LEU A 242 -13.92 7.46 -9.41
C LEU A 242 -13.40 6.03 -9.53
N VAL A 243 -12.48 5.76 -10.46
CA VAL A 243 -11.80 4.47 -10.58
C VAL A 243 -10.95 4.20 -9.34
N GLY A 244 -10.20 5.19 -8.86
CA GLY A 244 -9.41 5.09 -7.63
C GLY A 244 -10.27 4.79 -6.39
N LEU A 245 -11.43 5.45 -6.26
CA LEU A 245 -12.37 5.19 -5.18
C LEU A 245 -13.03 3.81 -5.29
N GLY A 246 -13.48 3.44 -6.49
CA GLY A 246 -14.04 2.10 -6.75
C GLY A 246 -13.04 1.01 -6.42
N PHE A 247 -11.79 1.17 -6.85
CA PHE A 247 -10.70 0.26 -6.53
C PHE A 247 -10.43 0.18 -5.02
N ALA A 248 -10.42 1.33 -4.32
CA ALA A 248 -10.24 1.36 -2.86
C ALA A 248 -11.36 0.61 -2.12
N MET A 249 -12.61 0.80 -2.52
CA MET A 249 -13.75 0.08 -1.98
C MET A 249 -13.66 -1.43 -2.28
N MET A 250 -13.19 -1.80 -3.48
CA MET A 250 -12.96 -3.20 -3.86
C MET A 250 -11.92 -3.87 -2.96
N LEU A 251 -10.76 -3.22 -2.74
CA LEU A 251 -9.69 -3.74 -1.88
C LEU A 251 -10.18 -3.94 -0.45
N GLU A 252 -11.00 -3.03 0.07
CA GLU A 252 -11.58 -3.17 1.40
C GLU A 252 -12.57 -4.34 1.49
N ARG A 253 -13.38 -4.57 0.45
CA ARG A 253 -14.25 -5.76 0.37
C ARG A 253 -13.46 -7.05 0.24
N LEU A 254 -12.34 -7.02 -0.49
CA LEU A 254 -11.43 -8.16 -0.62
C LEU A 254 -10.80 -8.51 0.73
N LEU A 255 -10.30 -7.50 1.47
CA LEU A 255 -9.77 -7.66 2.82
C LEU A 255 -10.82 -8.24 3.78
N CYS A 256 -12.04 -7.70 3.78
CA CYS A 256 -13.14 -8.22 4.60
C CYS A 256 -13.44 -9.69 4.24
N SER A 257 -13.44 -10.05 2.95
CA SER A 257 -13.67 -11.42 2.52
C SER A 257 -12.55 -12.37 2.93
N MET A 258 -11.28 -11.95 2.83
CA MET A 258 -10.13 -12.76 3.25
C MET A 258 -10.28 -13.18 4.71
N ILE A 259 -10.65 -12.25 5.60
CA ILE A 259 -10.81 -12.53 7.03
C ILE A 259 -12.04 -13.38 7.33
N THR A 260 -13.19 -13.04 6.74
CA THR A 260 -14.42 -13.81 7.02
C THR A 260 -14.38 -15.24 6.48
N LYS A 261 -13.59 -15.52 5.44
CA LYS A 261 -13.43 -16.86 4.86
C LYS A 261 -12.28 -17.65 5.48
N ASN A 262 -11.35 -16.98 6.16
CA ASN A 262 -10.19 -17.61 6.78
C ASN A 262 -10.12 -17.20 8.26
N PRO A 263 -10.89 -17.83 9.17
CA PRO A 263 -11.01 -17.40 10.57
C PRO A 263 -9.71 -17.40 11.39
N ASN A 264 -8.66 -18.05 10.91
CA ASN A 264 -7.34 -18.08 11.56
C ASN A 264 -6.36 -17.03 11.00
N LEU A 265 -6.75 -16.32 9.94
CA LEU A 265 -5.95 -15.26 9.35
C LEU A 265 -6.21 -13.96 10.13
N ASP A 266 -5.13 -13.36 10.61
CA ASP A 266 -5.19 -12.06 11.27
C ASP A 266 -5.36 -10.92 10.24
N ILE A 267 -6.07 -9.84 10.61
CA ILE A 267 -6.38 -8.73 9.71
C ILE A 267 -5.15 -7.96 9.25
N PHE A 268 -4.13 -7.83 10.09
CA PHE A 268 -2.88 -7.19 9.70
C PHE A 268 -2.15 -8.08 8.68
N ASP A 269 -2.09 -9.39 8.90
CA ASP A 269 -1.50 -10.32 7.94
C ASP A 269 -2.26 -10.33 6.59
N ALA A 270 -3.59 -10.29 6.60
CA ALA A 270 -4.39 -10.19 5.36
C ALA A 270 -4.17 -8.88 4.61
N ALA A 271 -4.16 -7.74 5.32
CA ALA A 271 -3.93 -6.43 4.71
C ALA A 271 -2.51 -6.33 4.12
N ARG A 272 -1.52 -6.95 4.77
CA ARG A 272 -0.14 -7.03 4.26
C ARG A 272 -0.08 -7.82 2.96
N ILE A 273 -0.63 -9.03 2.96
CA ILE A 273 -0.67 -9.91 1.77
C ILE A 273 -1.41 -9.21 0.62
N LEU A 274 -2.54 -8.57 0.89
CA LEU A 274 -3.29 -7.81 -0.09
C LEU A 274 -2.45 -6.67 -0.70
N SER A 275 -1.70 -5.94 0.13
CA SER A 275 -0.83 -4.85 -0.32
C SER A 275 0.35 -5.37 -1.15
N GLU A 276 1.00 -6.45 -0.73
CA GLU A 276 2.12 -7.06 -1.46
C GLU A 276 1.70 -7.58 -2.83
N GLU A 277 0.59 -8.31 -2.90
CA GLU A 277 0.15 -8.94 -4.15
C GLU A 277 -0.50 -7.94 -5.11
N ILE A 278 -1.18 -6.92 -4.60
CA ILE A 278 -1.94 -5.99 -5.45
C ILE A 278 -1.27 -4.62 -5.51
N GLU A 279 -1.11 -3.92 -4.39
CA GLU A 279 -0.67 -2.50 -4.40
C GLU A 279 0.80 -2.30 -4.78
N TYR A 280 1.64 -3.32 -4.57
CA TYR A 280 3.06 -3.33 -4.94
C TYR A 280 3.34 -4.04 -6.27
N SER A 281 2.30 -4.49 -6.97
CA SER A 281 2.38 -4.94 -8.37
C SER A 281 1.64 -3.94 -9.25
N GLU A 282 2.38 -3.19 -10.07
CA GLU A 282 1.80 -2.24 -11.02
C GLU A 282 0.88 -2.97 -12.01
N ASP A 283 1.34 -4.09 -12.57
CA ASP A 283 0.56 -4.94 -13.47
C ASP A 283 -0.77 -5.40 -12.86
N ASN A 284 -0.76 -5.88 -11.60
CA ASN A 284 -1.98 -6.31 -10.94
C ASN A 284 -2.91 -5.14 -10.61
N THR A 285 -2.36 -4.00 -10.17
CA THR A 285 -3.14 -2.79 -9.89
C THR A 285 -3.81 -2.28 -11.17
N GLU A 286 -3.08 -2.21 -12.28
CA GLU A 286 -3.62 -1.79 -13.58
C GLU A 286 -4.69 -2.75 -14.08
N ALA A 287 -4.41 -4.06 -14.09
CA ALA A 287 -5.36 -5.07 -14.55
C ALA A 287 -6.71 -5.02 -13.82
N LEU A 288 -6.70 -4.74 -12.51
CA LEU A 288 -7.92 -4.59 -11.73
C LEU A 288 -8.59 -3.22 -11.91
N LYS A 289 -7.82 -2.14 -12.06
CA LYS A 289 -8.38 -0.80 -12.33
C LYS A 289 -9.04 -0.73 -13.71
N GLU A 290 -8.50 -1.44 -14.71
CA GLU A 290 -9.07 -1.56 -16.06
C GLU A 290 -10.52 -2.06 -16.06
N MET A 291 -10.87 -2.90 -15.09
CA MET A 291 -12.22 -3.46 -14.99
C MET A 291 -13.30 -2.40 -14.71
N PHE A 292 -12.94 -1.27 -14.08
CA PHE A 292 -13.87 -0.17 -13.82
C PHE A 292 -14.16 0.70 -15.05
N TRP A 293 -13.28 0.70 -16.06
CA TRP A 293 -13.52 1.39 -17.33
C TRP A 293 -14.42 0.59 -18.28
N LEU A 294 -14.56 -0.72 -18.03
CA LEU A 294 -15.32 -1.66 -18.85
C LEU A 294 -16.76 -1.89 -18.34
N SER A 295 -17.10 -1.37 -17.16
CA SER A 295 -18.37 -1.59 -16.45
C SER A 295 -19.38 -0.47 -16.61
#